data_AF-X1QFM1-F1
#
_entry.id   AF-X1QFM1-F1
#
_cell.length_a   1.000
_cell.length_b   1.000
_cell.length_c   1.000
_cell.angle_alpha   90.00
_cell.angle_beta   90.00
_cell.angle_gamma   90.00
#
_symmetry.space_group_name_H-M   'P 1'
#
loop_
_entity.id
_entity.type
_entity.pdbx_description
1 polymer ?
#
loop_
_entity_poly.entity_id
_entity_poly.type
_entity_poly.pdbx_seq_one_letter_code
_entity_poly.pdbx_strand_id
1 'polypeptide(L)'
;MATTQTLPKWATLDRRNVLVQLFLSSGGFCVYGHKKCLIPEHHYFLYSEFLIKDWKHLDTEQRQAEWEAERKALHSLGERTYPIRGQFSAVSRDIYAESQPLYYLEGQAVSGLTLMPFVRVRLASSYIRLYVDLGEALRQVSKNTRRKAIRYGKALPKSVKRAISSKVLEAVRDYYSH
;
A
#
# COMPACT_ATOMS: atom_id res chain seq x y z
N MET A 1 25.78 -6.66 52.97
CA MET A 1 24.80 -6.32 51.93
C MET A 1 24.16 -7.61 51.45
N ALA A 2 22.83 -7.73 51.55
CA ALA A 2 22.14 -8.94 51.14
C ALA A 2 22.34 -9.15 49.63
N THR A 3 22.95 -10.27 49.26
CA THR A 3 23.05 -10.71 47.86
C THR A 3 21.63 -10.94 47.37
N THR A 4 21.11 -10.06 46.54
CA THR A 4 19.88 -10.31 45.80
C THR A 4 20.16 -11.49 44.86
N GLN A 5 19.72 -12.69 45.27
CA GLN A 5 19.81 -13.87 44.42
C GLN A 5 19.00 -13.58 43.16
N THR A 6 19.70 -13.41 42.04
CA THR A 6 19.06 -13.20 40.74
C THR A 6 18.38 -14.51 40.36
N LEU A 7 17.05 -14.46 40.28
CA LEU A 7 16.26 -15.58 39.80
C LEU A 7 16.71 -15.97 38.39
N PRO A 8 16.59 -17.26 38.01
CA PRO A 8 16.97 -17.68 36.68
C PRO A 8 16.09 -17.00 35.63
N LYS A 9 16.64 -16.71 34.45
CA LYS A 9 15.98 -15.92 33.39
C LYS A 9 14.60 -16.46 32.98
N TRP A 10 14.40 -17.78 33.05
CA TRP A 10 13.13 -18.41 32.69
C TRP A 10 12.02 -18.17 33.74
N ALA A 11 12.36 -17.79 34.98
CA ALA A 11 11.43 -17.70 36.11
C ALA A 11 10.73 -16.34 36.20
N THR A 12 10.01 -15.98 35.13
CA THR A 12 9.12 -14.80 35.10
C THR A 12 7.99 -14.95 36.14
N LEU A 13 7.38 -13.83 36.54
CA LEU A 13 6.29 -13.83 37.53
C LEU A 13 5.14 -14.76 37.11
N ASP A 14 4.75 -14.72 35.83
CA ASP A 14 3.67 -15.55 35.30
C ASP A 14 3.99 -17.04 35.38
N ARG A 15 5.18 -17.44 34.96
CA ARG A 15 5.63 -18.84 35.00
C ARG A 15 5.73 -19.38 36.43
N ARG A 16 6.18 -18.54 37.36
CA ARG A 16 6.20 -18.89 38.79
C ARG A 16 4.78 -19.05 39.33
N ASN A 17 3.86 -18.16 38.97
CA ASN A 17 2.46 -18.28 39.36
C ASN A 17 1.83 -19.56 38.82
N VAL A 18 2.14 -19.96 37.58
CA VAL A 18 1.70 -21.23 37.00
C VAL A 18 2.19 -22.42 37.83
N LEU A 19 3.48 -22.46 38.19
CA LEU A 19 4.01 -23.55 39.03
C LEU A 19 3.35 -23.59 40.41
N VAL A 20 3.13 -22.43 41.04
CA VAL A 20 2.45 -22.35 42.34
C VAL A 20 1.00 -22.81 42.22
N GLN A 21 0.27 -22.39 41.20
CA GLN A 21 -1.11 -22.85 40.96
C GLN A 21 -1.17 -24.35 40.68
N LEU A 22 -0.21 -24.88 39.91
CA LEU A 22 -0.07 -26.31 39.63
C LEU A 22 0.16 -27.10 40.93
N PHE A 23 0.99 -26.56 41.84
CA PHE A 23 1.24 -27.17 43.14
C PHE A 23 -0.01 -27.17 44.02
N LEU A 24 -0.69 -26.02 44.13
CA LEU A 24 -1.89 -25.84 44.96
C LEU A 24 -3.05 -26.72 44.49
N SER A 25 -3.24 -26.85 43.17
CA SER A 25 -4.30 -27.68 42.59
C SER A 25 -4.03 -29.19 42.71
N SER A 26 -2.77 -29.60 42.61
CA SER A 26 -2.36 -31.02 42.67
C SER A 26 -2.02 -31.52 44.08
N GLY A 27 -1.91 -30.62 45.06
CA GLY A 27 -1.38 -30.92 46.38
C GLY A 27 0.09 -31.40 46.35
N GLY A 28 0.82 -31.13 45.28
CA GLY A 28 2.20 -31.59 45.08
C GLY A 28 2.33 -33.07 44.66
N PHE A 29 1.23 -33.75 44.32
CA PHE A 29 1.24 -35.17 43.93
C PHE A 29 0.99 -35.36 42.43
N CYS A 30 -0.23 -35.64 42.01
CA CYS A 30 -0.58 -35.81 40.60
C CYS A 30 -1.20 -34.52 40.06
N VAL A 31 -0.60 -33.95 39.00
CA VAL A 31 -1.06 -32.71 38.36
C VAL A 31 -2.50 -32.83 37.83
N TYR A 32 -2.93 -34.05 37.49
CA TYR A 32 -4.28 -34.35 37.01
C TYR A 32 -5.25 -34.80 38.12
N GLY A 33 -4.85 -34.76 39.40
CA GLY A 33 -5.73 -35.07 40.53
C GLY A 33 -5.95 -36.56 40.83
N HIS A 34 -5.19 -37.46 40.20
CA HIS A 34 -5.29 -38.90 40.48
C HIS A 34 -4.70 -39.28 41.84
N LYS A 35 -5.49 -39.96 42.69
CA LYS A 35 -5.07 -40.38 44.05
C LYS A 35 -3.96 -41.44 44.07
N LYS A 36 -3.89 -42.31 43.06
CA LYS A 36 -2.87 -43.36 42.91
C LYS A 36 -2.31 -43.36 41.49
N CYS A 37 -1.66 -42.25 41.12
CA CYS A 37 -1.11 -42.13 39.77
C CYS A 37 0.15 -42.99 39.60
N LEU A 38 0.07 -43.97 38.70
CA LEU A 38 1.19 -44.85 38.35
C LEU A 38 2.11 -44.26 37.27
N ILE A 39 1.67 -43.18 36.62
CA ILE A 39 2.40 -42.52 35.53
C ILE A 39 3.34 -41.48 36.15
N PRO A 40 4.67 -41.68 36.08
CA PRO A 40 5.62 -40.77 36.71
C PRO A 40 5.57 -39.36 36.14
N GLU A 41 5.30 -39.21 34.85
CA GLU A 41 5.21 -37.91 34.15
C GLU A 41 4.09 -37.01 34.70
N HIS A 42 3.08 -37.60 35.33
CA HIS A 42 1.99 -36.84 35.95
C HIS A 42 2.34 -36.33 37.35
N HIS A 43 3.46 -36.77 37.92
CA HIS A 43 3.88 -36.33 39.24
C HIS A 43 4.40 -34.90 39.15
N TYR A 44 3.95 -34.05 40.07
CA TYR A 44 4.23 -32.61 40.08
C TYR A 44 5.71 -32.30 39.85
N PHE A 45 6.60 -33.02 40.56
CA PHE A 45 8.04 -32.81 40.44
C PHE A 45 8.53 -33.00 39.00
N LEU A 46 8.26 -34.17 38.40
CA LEU A 46 8.69 -34.48 37.04
C LEU A 46 8.00 -33.60 35.99
N TYR A 47 6.70 -33.37 36.15
CA TYR A 47 5.93 -32.50 35.28
C TYR A 47 6.50 -31.07 35.29
N SER A 48 6.82 -30.54 36.48
CA SER A 48 7.39 -29.20 36.61
C SER A 48 8.76 -29.07 35.94
N GLU A 49 9.61 -30.09 36.03
CA GLU A 49 10.91 -30.12 35.35
C GLU A 49 10.75 -30.12 33.81
N PHE A 50 9.81 -30.90 33.27
CA PHE A 50 9.51 -30.88 31.83
C PHE A 50 8.96 -29.52 31.38
N LEU A 51 8.02 -28.96 32.13
CA LEU A 51 7.45 -27.64 31.85
C LEU A 51 8.55 -26.55 31.84
N ILE A 52 9.46 -26.57 32.80
CA ILE A 52 10.60 -25.63 32.87
C ILE A 52 11.54 -25.84 31.68
N LYS A 53 11.78 -27.09 31.27
CA LYS A 53 12.60 -27.41 30.10
C LYS A 53 11.98 -26.85 28.82
N ASP A 54 10.68 -27.00 28.64
CA ASP A 54 9.95 -26.48 27.47
C ASP A 54 9.97 -24.95 27.43
N TRP A 55 9.80 -24.29 28.58
CA TRP A 55 9.93 -22.84 28.67
C TRP A 55 11.31 -22.34 28.30
N LYS A 56 12.37 -23.04 28.74
CA LYS A 56 13.74 -22.70 28.33
C LYS A 56 13.93 -22.88 26.83
N HIS A 57 13.33 -23.91 26.22
CA HIS A 57 13.38 -24.14 24.79
C HIS A 57 12.70 -23.01 24.00
N LEU A 58 11.48 -22.64 24.41
CA LEU A 58 10.74 -21.53 23.81
C LEU A 58 11.52 -20.21 23.94
N ASP A 59 12.12 -19.93 25.09
CA ASP A 59 12.96 -18.75 25.29
C ASP A 59 14.19 -18.74 24.35
N THR A 60 14.75 -19.91 24.03
CA THR A 60 15.86 -20.01 23.07
C THR A 60 15.40 -19.82 21.62
N GLU A 61 14.27 -20.41 21.23
CA GLU A 61 13.71 -20.25 19.88
C GLU A 61 13.29 -18.82 19.62
N GLN A 62 12.61 -18.18 20.57
CA GLN A 62 12.22 -16.78 20.45
C GLN A 62 13.46 -15.88 20.30
N ARG A 63 14.50 -16.10 21.10
CA ARG A 63 15.75 -15.32 20.99
C ARG A 63 16.44 -15.54 19.65
N GLN A 64 16.42 -16.75 19.11
CA GLN A 64 16.97 -17.04 17.77
C GLN A 64 16.16 -16.32 16.70
N ALA A 65 14.83 -16.38 16.76
CA ALA A 65 13.95 -15.70 15.80
C ALA A 65 14.10 -14.17 15.85
N GLU A 66 14.18 -13.59 17.06
CA GLU A 66 14.45 -12.16 17.26
C GLU A 66 15.82 -11.78 16.68
N TRP A 67 16.86 -12.57 16.97
CA TRP A 67 18.19 -12.32 16.43
C TRP A 67 18.25 -12.44 14.91
N GLU A 68 17.57 -13.42 14.32
CA GLU A 68 17.46 -13.56 12.86
C GLU A 68 16.69 -12.39 12.24
N ALA A 69 15.61 -11.94 12.87
CA ALA A 69 14.83 -10.79 12.44
C ALA A 69 15.66 -9.49 12.53
N GLU A 70 16.39 -9.28 13.62
CA GLU A 70 17.31 -8.16 13.80
C GLU A 70 18.43 -8.21 12.78
N ARG A 71 19.05 -9.38 12.57
CA ARG A 71 20.09 -9.59 11.57
C ARG A 71 19.57 -9.29 10.17
N LYS A 72 18.38 -9.77 9.83
CA LYS A 72 17.70 -9.46 8.57
C LYS A 72 17.40 -7.97 8.44
N ALA A 73 16.95 -7.31 9.50
CA ALA A 73 16.67 -5.87 9.51
C ALA A 73 17.94 -5.03 9.34
N LEU A 74 19.01 -5.35 10.07
CA LEU A 74 20.32 -4.69 9.97
C LEU A 74 20.94 -4.87 8.58
N HIS A 75 20.84 -6.06 8.00
CA HIS A 75 21.32 -6.33 6.64
C HIS A 75 20.36 -5.85 5.54
N SER A 76 19.13 -5.44 5.88
CA SER A 76 18.17 -4.86 4.92
C SER A 76 18.39 -3.36 4.64
N LEU A 77 19.45 -2.75 5.19
CA LEU A 77 19.80 -1.35 4.96
C LEU A 77 20.31 -1.11 3.53
N GLY A 78 19.37 -0.94 2.59
CA GLY A 78 19.62 -0.30 1.29
C GLY A 78 19.33 -1.16 0.06
N GLU A 79 19.05 -2.45 0.21
CA GLU A 79 18.59 -3.23 -0.94
C GLU A 79 17.14 -2.89 -1.23
N ARG A 80 16.91 -2.12 -2.31
CA ARG A 80 15.58 -2.02 -2.92
C ARG A 80 15.09 -3.44 -3.18
N THR A 81 14.09 -3.88 -2.43
CA THR A 81 13.32 -5.09 -2.71
C THR A 81 12.55 -4.86 -4.01
N TYR A 82 13.27 -4.98 -5.11
CA TYR A 82 12.73 -4.91 -6.45
C TYR A 82 12.14 -6.28 -6.82
N PRO A 83 11.16 -6.29 -7.74
CA PRO A 83 11.53 -6.54 -9.12
C PRO A 83 11.80 -5.21 -9.81
N ILE A 84 12.89 -5.14 -10.59
CA ILE A 84 13.50 -3.93 -11.18
C ILE A 84 12.54 -3.15 -12.12
N ARG A 85 11.33 -3.65 -12.33
CA ARG A 85 10.21 -3.01 -13.01
C ARG A 85 9.03 -3.00 -12.06
N GLY A 86 8.38 -1.84 -11.88
CA GLY A 86 7.14 -1.75 -11.10
C GLY A 86 6.17 -2.86 -11.51
N GLN A 87 5.53 -3.49 -10.52
CA GLN A 87 4.52 -4.53 -10.74
C GLN A 87 3.27 -3.90 -11.35
N PHE A 88 3.38 -3.49 -12.61
CA PHE A 88 2.25 -3.49 -13.50
C PHE A 88 1.93 -4.98 -13.73
N SER A 89 1.16 -5.59 -12.81
CA SER A 89 0.53 -6.89 -13.02
C SER A 89 -0.19 -6.88 -14.36
N ALA A 90 -0.29 -8.02 -15.06
CA ALA A 90 -0.97 -8.08 -16.36
C ALA A 90 -2.37 -7.44 -16.28
N VAL A 91 -3.13 -7.75 -15.22
CA VAL A 91 -4.42 -7.14 -14.91
C VAL A 91 -4.33 -5.62 -14.76
N SER A 92 -3.35 -5.09 -14.02
CA SER A 92 -3.20 -3.63 -13.89
C SER A 92 -2.80 -2.95 -15.20
N ARG A 93 -2.09 -3.64 -16.12
CA ARG A 93 -1.75 -3.11 -17.44
C ARG A 93 -2.99 -2.98 -18.30
N ASP A 94 -3.85 -3.99 -18.26
CA ASP A 94 -5.10 -4.00 -19.00
C ASP A 94 -6.03 -2.91 -18.47
N ILE A 95 -6.21 -2.81 -17.14
CA ILE A 95 -6.98 -1.73 -16.50
C ILE A 95 -6.41 -0.35 -16.87
N TYR A 96 -5.08 -0.19 -16.91
CA TYR A 96 -4.45 1.07 -17.29
C TYR A 96 -4.66 1.40 -18.77
N ALA A 97 -4.53 0.42 -19.66
CA ALA A 97 -4.77 0.61 -21.08
C ALA A 97 -6.26 0.94 -21.36
N GLU A 98 -7.19 0.27 -20.69
CA GLU A 98 -8.62 0.52 -20.79
C GLU A 98 -9.04 1.88 -20.22
N SER A 99 -8.41 2.32 -19.13
CA SER A 99 -8.72 3.61 -18.49
C SER A 99 -8.06 4.81 -19.16
N GLN A 100 -7.22 4.61 -20.18
CA GLN A 100 -6.61 5.74 -20.90
C GLN A 100 -7.68 6.53 -21.68
N PRO A 101 -7.77 7.85 -21.48
CA PRO A 101 -8.65 8.68 -22.29
C PRO A 101 -8.18 8.67 -23.74
N LEU A 102 -9.07 8.86 -24.72
CA LEU A 102 -8.69 8.90 -26.13
C LEU A 102 -7.71 10.04 -26.47
N TYR A 103 -7.78 11.13 -25.71
CA TYR A 103 -6.97 12.32 -25.90
C TYR A 103 -6.75 13.10 -24.59
N TYR A 104 -5.71 13.95 -24.59
CA TYR A 104 -5.38 14.90 -23.54
C TYR A 104 -5.43 16.33 -24.08
N LEU A 105 -6.10 17.23 -23.37
CA LEU A 105 -6.10 18.65 -23.68
C LEU A 105 -4.85 19.29 -23.09
N GLU A 106 -3.88 19.69 -23.93
CA GLU A 106 -2.62 20.28 -23.46
C GLU A 106 -2.75 21.79 -23.21
N GLY A 107 -3.56 22.49 -24.00
CA GLY A 107 -3.73 23.94 -23.84
C GLY A 107 -4.57 24.60 -24.91
N GLN A 108 -4.95 25.86 -24.65
CA GLN A 108 -5.72 26.71 -25.57
C GLN A 108 -4.88 27.94 -25.93
N ALA A 109 -4.82 28.29 -27.21
CA ALA A 109 -4.05 29.42 -27.70
C ALA A 109 -4.76 30.11 -28.87
N VAL A 110 -4.15 31.17 -29.42
CA VAL A 110 -4.60 31.84 -30.63
C VAL A 110 -3.51 31.70 -31.68
N SER A 111 -3.88 31.34 -32.91
CA SER A 111 -2.95 31.26 -34.03
C SER A 111 -2.45 32.66 -34.38
N GLY A 112 -1.13 32.85 -34.48
CA GLY A 112 -0.56 34.13 -34.91
C GLY A 112 -0.86 34.47 -36.38
N LEU A 113 -1.15 33.46 -37.20
CA LEU A 113 -1.41 33.63 -38.64
C LEU A 113 -2.87 33.91 -38.93
N THR A 114 -3.77 33.06 -38.44
CA THR A 114 -5.21 33.17 -38.71
C THR A 114 -5.96 34.00 -37.66
N LEU A 115 -5.31 34.32 -36.54
CA LEU A 115 -5.92 34.99 -35.37
C LEU A 115 -7.12 34.23 -34.80
N MET A 116 -7.28 32.95 -35.15
CA MET A 116 -8.33 32.07 -34.67
C MET A 116 -7.88 31.33 -33.39
N PRO A 117 -8.77 31.18 -32.40
CA PRO A 117 -8.47 30.43 -31.20
C PRO A 117 -8.46 28.93 -31.51
N PHE A 118 -7.43 28.21 -31.07
CA PHE A 118 -7.32 26.77 -31.26
C PHE A 118 -7.00 26.06 -29.94
N VAL A 119 -7.26 24.75 -29.91
CA VAL A 119 -6.84 23.85 -28.83
C VAL A 119 -5.79 22.90 -29.35
N ARG A 120 -4.75 22.70 -28.54
CA ARG A 120 -3.76 21.66 -28.76
C ARG A 120 -4.18 20.40 -28.01
N VAL A 121 -4.38 19.33 -28.76
CA VAL A 121 -4.87 18.04 -28.28
C VAL A 121 -3.83 16.98 -28.57
N ARG A 122 -3.38 16.26 -27.54
CA ARG A 122 -2.49 15.11 -27.71
C ARG A 122 -3.31 13.83 -27.73
N LEU A 123 -3.13 13.00 -28.75
CA LEU A 123 -3.75 11.67 -28.77
C LEU A 123 -3.08 10.79 -27.70
N ALA A 124 -3.85 9.93 -27.02
CA ALA A 124 -3.25 9.13 -25.95
C ALA A 124 -2.34 8.01 -26.45
N SER A 125 -2.71 7.40 -27.58
CA SER A 125 -1.98 6.31 -28.22
C SER A 125 -0.71 6.75 -28.96
N SER A 126 -0.49 8.07 -29.15
CA SER A 126 0.62 8.58 -29.94
C SER A 126 1.22 9.88 -29.40
N TYR A 127 2.35 10.30 -29.96
CA TYR A 127 2.95 11.62 -29.69
C TYR A 127 2.39 12.73 -30.59
N ILE A 128 1.35 12.41 -31.38
CA ILE A 128 0.77 13.32 -32.36
C ILE A 128 -0.11 14.34 -31.65
N ARG A 129 0.03 15.59 -32.09
CA ARG A 129 -0.73 16.72 -31.58
C ARG A 129 -1.62 17.26 -32.68
N LEU A 130 -2.92 17.26 -32.42
CA LEU A 130 -3.93 17.87 -33.27
C LEU A 130 -4.17 19.32 -32.81
N TYR A 131 -4.41 20.18 -33.79
CA TYR A 131 -4.72 21.59 -33.57
C TYR A 131 -6.16 21.82 -34.06
N VAL A 132 -7.10 21.92 -33.12
CA VAL A 132 -8.53 22.01 -33.42
C VAL A 132 -8.97 23.47 -33.29
N ASP A 133 -9.60 24.00 -34.34
CA ASP A 133 -10.14 25.36 -34.33
C ASP A 133 -11.39 25.48 -33.45
N LEU A 134 -11.42 26.51 -32.60
CA LEU A 134 -12.51 26.86 -31.68
C LEU A 134 -13.27 28.12 -32.08
N GLY A 135 -12.99 28.71 -33.25
CA GLY A 135 -13.56 29.99 -33.66
C GLY A 135 -15.08 30.09 -33.43
N GLU A 136 -15.82 29.06 -33.83
CA GLU A 136 -17.28 29.00 -33.65
C GLU A 136 -17.70 28.73 -32.20
N ALA A 137 -17.06 27.78 -31.52
CA ALA A 137 -17.41 27.39 -30.15
C ALA A 137 -17.23 28.53 -29.14
N LEU A 138 -16.24 29.41 -29.38
CA LEU A 138 -15.96 30.56 -28.53
C LEU A 138 -16.69 31.85 -28.95
N ARG A 139 -17.47 31.83 -30.04
CA ARG A 139 -18.19 33.01 -30.56
C ARG A 139 -19.27 33.49 -29.58
N GLN A 140 -19.92 32.57 -28.88
CA GLN A 140 -20.96 32.86 -27.88
C GLN A 140 -20.41 33.45 -26.57
N VAL A 141 -19.09 33.46 -26.38
CA VAL A 141 -18.45 33.96 -25.16
C VAL A 141 -17.98 35.39 -25.36
N SER A 142 -18.22 36.24 -24.36
CA SER A 142 -17.77 37.63 -24.36
C SER A 142 -16.25 37.72 -24.55
N LYS A 143 -15.80 38.79 -25.21
CA LYS A 143 -14.39 39.02 -25.55
C LYS A 143 -13.46 38.94 -24.34
N ASN A 144 -13.89 39.47 -23.19
CA ASN A 144 -13.08 39.47 -21.97
C ASN A 144 -12.97 38.07 -21.35
N THR A 145 -14.08 37.33 -21.27
CA THR A 145 -14.08 35.95 -20.75
C THR A 145 -13.23 35.04 -21.62
N ARG A 146 -13.31 35.18 -22.94
CA ARG A 146 -12.46 34.45 -23.90
C ARG A 146 -10.97 34.74 -23.68
N ARG A 147 -10.59 36.01 -23.56
CA ARG A 147 -9.20 36.42 -23.29
C ARG A 147 -8.67 35.87 -21.97
N LYS A 148 -9.51 35.87 -20.92
CA LYS A 148 -9.12 35.33 -19.60
C LYS A 148 -9.01 33.81 -19.58
N ALA A 149 -9.85 33.10 -20.34
CA ALA A 149 -9.76 31.66 -20.49
C ALA A 149 -8.45 31.26 -21.20
N ILE A 150 -8.12 31.94 -22.30
CA ILE A 150 -6.90 31.65 -23.07
C ILE A 150 -5.63 32.04 -22.29
N ARG A 151 -5.58 33.24 -21.70
CA ARG A 151 -4.36 33.71 -21.01
C ARG A 151 -4.13 33.10 -19.63
N TYR A 152 -5.19 32.83 -18.88
CA TYR A 152 -5.10 32.46 -17.47
C TYR A 152 -5.77 31.12 -17.14
N GLY A 153 -6.25 30.39 -18.14
CA GLY A 153 -6.94 29.11 -17.90
C GLY A 153 -8.24 29.23 -17.11
N LYS A 154 -8.87 30.42 -17.05
CA LYS A 154 -10.12 30.59 -16.31
C LYS A 154 -11.23 29.69 -16.85
N ALA A 155 -12.03 29.15 -15.94
CA ALA A 155 -13.11 28.23 -16.29
C ALA A 155 -14.13 28.87 -17.23
N LEU A 156 -14.37 28.20 -18.37
CA LEU A 156 -15.46 28.54 -19.30
C LEU A 156 -16.81 28.01 -18.78
N PRO A 157 -17.94 28.63 -19.22
CA PRO A 157 -19.28 28.10 -18.96
C PRO A 157 -19.41 26.64 -19.39
N LYS A 158 -20.23 25.86 -18.67
CA LYS A 158 -20.39 24.42 -18.92
C LYS A 158 -20.87 24.11 -20.35
N SER A 159 -21.74 24.95 -20.92
CA SER A 159 -22.23 24.82 -22.29
C SER A 159 -21.09 24.90 -23.33
N VAL A 160 -20.20 25.88 -23.16
CA VAL A 160 -19.06 26.10 -24.06
C VAL A 160 -18.03 24.99 -23.91
N LYS A 161 -17.78 24.51 -22.69
CA LYS A 161 -16.89 23.35 -22.46
C LYS A 161 -17.39 22.11 -23.20
N ARG A 162 -18.70 21.86 -23.18
CA ARG A 162 -19.33 20.74 -23.91
C ARG A 162 -19.14 20.89 -25.42
N ALA A 163 -19.38 22.09 -25.97
CA ALA A 163 -19.17 22.37 -27.40
C ALA A 163 -17.71 22.22 -27.83
N ILE A 164 -16.76 22.63 -26.98
CA ILE A 164 -15.33 22.40 -27.22
C ILE A 164 -15.02 20.91 -27.21
N SER A 165 -15.50 20.17 -26.21
CA SER A 165 -15.24 18.72 -26.11
C SER A 165 -15.85 17.93 -27.27
N SER A 166 -17.01 18.34 -27.79
CA SER A 166 -17.63 17.67 -28.94
C SER A 166 -16.82 17.88 -30.21
N LYS A 167 -16.38 19.12 -30.49
CA LYS A 167 -15.52 19.42 -31.65
C LYS A 167 -14.18 18.70 -31.57
N VAL A 168 -13.58 18.63 -30.38
CA VAL A 168 -12.33 17.87 -30.18
C VAL A 168 -12.55 16.38 -30.41
N LEU A 169 -13.65 15.81 -29.90
CA LEU A 169 -13.99 14.40 -30.13
C LEU A 169 -14.20 14.09 -31.60
N GLU A 170 -14.87 14.98 -32.33
CA GLU A 170 -15.09 14.84 -33.77
C GLU A 170 -13.76 14.82 -34.54
N ALA A 171 -12.88 15.79 -34.28
CA ALA A 171 -11.55 15.83 -34.89
C ALA A 171 -10.69 14.61 -34.55
N VAL A 172 -10.78 14.10 -33.33
CA VAL A 172 -10.06 12.89 -32.90
C VAL A 172 -10.62 11.65 -33.60
N ARG A 173 -11.94 11.54 -33.76
CA ARG A 173 -12.59 10.42 -34.47
C ARG A 173 -12.22 10.40 -35.95
N ASP A 174 -12.28 11.57 -36.59
CA ASP A 174 -11.89 11.75 -38.00
C ASP A 174 -10.43 11.31 -38.23
N TYR A 175 -9.54 11.69 -37.32
CA TYR A 175 -8.14 11.25 -37.36
C TYR A 175 -7.99 9.72 -37.24
N TYR A 176 -8.77 9.05 -36.39
CA TYR A 176 -8.70 7.59 -36.24
C TYR A 176 -9.38 6.81 -37.38
N SER A 177 -10.24 7.46 -38.19
CA SER A 177 -10.86 6.83 -39.35
C SER A 177 -9.99 6.83 -40.61
N HIS A 178 -8.90 7.60 -40.62
CA HIS A 178 -7.91 7.68 -41.69
C HIS A 178 -6.66 6.85 -41.38
#